data_AF-A0A838RKB1-F1
#
_entry.id   AF-A0A838RKB1-F1
#
_cell.length_a   1.000
_cell.length_b   1.000
_cell.length_c   1.000
_cell.angle_alpha   90.00
_cell.angle_beta   90.00
_cell.angle_gamma   90.00
#
_symmetry.space_group_name_H-M   'P 1'
#
loop_
_entity.id
_entity.type
_entity.pdbx_description
1 polymer ?
#
loop_
_entity_poly.entity_id
_entity_poly.type
_entity_poly.pdbx_seq_one_letter_code
_entity_poly.pdbx_strand_id
1 'polypeptide(L)'
;METPVQERGKSVVHTQALSYFSRLTEAERFLELAQPELVRRQVAQAERISALADGARWIQRFFDNTTPKATRILDFAHAAGYLAQAAEAFWPEQASAQEAWFVAQRHELKTGNPAQVIAALHQLSLAAHDQALPADRQRVIATAHDYLKARLPLIQYAQFQKEGHPIGSGASESANKLVVERRLKGAEMQWDRANVNPMLTLTNTAANARWAEVWPAAAQQQRADRRQRLLDRHALPPPEPPPPPPPPEKAPYRPAKDHPWRRSFMPASRARQAA
;
A
#
# COMPACT_ATOMS: atom_id res chain seq x y z
N MET A 1 -21.83 -16.96 -11.96
CA MET A 1 -22.38 -15.88 -11.12
C MET A 1 -23.87 -16.14 -11.01
N GLU A 2 -24.47 -15.98 -9.83
CA GLU A 2 -25.94 -16.00 -9.73
C GLU A 2 -26.54 -14.83 -10.50
N THR A 3 -27.82 -14.95 -10.84
CA THR A 3 -28.61 -13.87 -11.43
C THR A 3 -28.60 -12.67 -10.47
N PRO A 4 -28.43 -11.44 -10.97
CA PRO A 4 -28.43 -10.26 -10.11
C PRO A 4 -29.70 -10.17 -9.25
N VAL A 5 -29.52 -9.89 -7.95
CA VAL A 5 -30.63 -9.72 -6.99
C VAL A 5 -30.92 -8.24 -6.81
N GLN A 6 -32.20 -7.87 -6.65
CA GLN A 6 -32.59 -6.49 -6.35
C GLN A 6 -32.49 -6.24 -4.85
N GLU A 7 -31.55 -5.39 -4.44
CA GLU A 7 -31.39 -4.95 -3.05
C GLU A 7 -31.44 -3.43 -2.98
N ARG A 8 -32.41 -2.89 -2.21
CA ARG A 8 -32.60 -1.43 -2.03
C ARG A 8 -32.66 -0.66 -3.37
N GLY A 9 -33.35 -1.24 -4.35
CA GLY A 9 -33.50 -0.67 -5.70
C GLY A 9 -32.24 -0.74 -6.57
N LYS A 10 -31.25 -1.56 -6.20
CA LYS A 10 -30.02 -1.78 -6.97
C LYS A 10 -29.88 -3.26 -7.31
N SER A 11 -29.48 -3.51 -8.55
CA SER A 11 -29.06 -4.84 -8.99
C SER A 11 -27.69 -5.15 -8.35
N VAL A 12 -27.64 -6.15 -7.48
CA VAL A 12 -26.43 -6.60 -6.77
C VAL A 12 -26.05 -7.99 -7.24
N VAL A 13 -24.77 -8.19 -7.54
CA VAL A 13 -24.20 -9.50 -7.86
C VAL A 13 -23.40 -9.95 -6.66
N HIS A 14 -23.78 -11.08 -6.07
CA HIS A 14 -23.05 -11.68 -4.95
C HIS A 14 -21.94 -12.59 -5.48
N THR A 15 -20.73 -12.36 -4.97
CA THR A 15 -19.58 -13.22 -5.26
C THR A 15 -19.49 -14.30 -4.19
N GLN A 16 -19.47 -15.56 -4.61
CA GLN A 16 -19.37 -16.73 -3.74
C GLN A 16 -18.03 -17.45 -3.96
N ALA A 17 -17.68 -18.34 -3.02
CA ALA A 17 -16.46 -19.12 -3.06
C ALA A 17 -15.23 -18.24 -3.29
N LEU A 18 -15.05 -17.19 -2.50
CA LEU A 18 -13.96 -16.23 -2.67
C LEU A 18 -12.60 -16.90 -2.45
N SER A 19 -11.61 -16.47 -3.22
CA SER A 19 -10.22 -16.76 -2.92
C SER A 19 -9.35 -15.51 -3.10
N TYR A 20 -8.27 -15.46 -2.35
CA TYR A 20 -7.39 -14.31 -2.22
C TYR A 20 -5.94 -14.72 -2.45
N PHE A 21 -5.22 -13.86 -3.16
CA PHE A 21 -3.79 -13.97 -3.34
C PHE A 21 -3.17 -12.58 -3.27
N SER A 22 -2.10 -12.43 -2.48
CA SER A 22 -1.39 -11.16 -2.32
C SER A 22 0.08 -11.37 -2.02
N ARG A 23 0.93 -10.52 -2.62
CA ARG A 23 2.38 -10.49 -2.43
C ARG A 23 2.90 -9.07 -2.60
N LEU A 24 3.83 -8.66 -1.75
CA LEU A 24 4.67 -7.49 -1.96
C LEU A 24 5.84 -7.92 -2.86
N THR A 25 5.74 -7.66 -4.15
CA THR A 25 6.75 -8.02 -5.15
C THR A 25 6.56 -7.19 -6.42
N GLU A 26 7.50 -7.28 -7.35
CA GLU A 26 7.40 -6.63 -8.66
C GLU A 26 6.29 -7.26 -9.51
N ALA A 27 5.73 -6.48 -10.44
CA ALA A 27 4.56 -6.87 -11.21
C ALA A 27 4.76 -8.19 -12.00
N GLU A 28 5.90 -8.35 -12.65
CA GLU A 28 6.26 -9.56 -13.40
C GLU A 28 6.31 -10.80 -12.49
N ARG A 29 6.89 -10.65 -11.30
CA ARG A 29 6.95 -11.77 -10.33
C ARG A 29 5.57 -12.04 -9.73
N PHE A 30 4.73 -11.02 -9.55
CA PHE A 30 3.37 -11.19 -9.07
C PHE A 30 2.54 -12.06 -10.04
N LEU A 31 2.68 -11.82 -11.35
CA LEU A 31 2.05 -12.63 -12.40
C LEU A 31 2.32 -14.13 -12.19
N GLU A 32 3.60 -14.49 -12.10
CA GLU A 32 4.04 -15.87 -11.93
C GLU A 32 3.49 -16.49 -10.64
N LEU A 33 3.56 -15.75 -9.54
CA LEU A 33 3.14 -16.25 -8.23
C LEU A 33 1.62 -16.37 -8.08
N ALA A 34 0.84 -15.61 -8.86
CA ALA A 34 -0.63 -15.68 -8.85
C ALA A 34 -1.18 -16.88 -9.66
N GLN A 35 -0.39 -17.42 -10.60
CA GLN A 35 -0.82 -18.49 -11.50
C GLN A 35 -1.39 -19.74 -10.79
N PRO A 36 -0.82 -20.25 -9.68
CA PRO A 36 -1.38 -21.40 -8.97
C PRO A 36 -2.80 -21.16 -8.46
N GLU A 37 -3.14 -19.94 -8.05
CA GLU A 37 -4.49 -19.60 -7.62
C GLU A 37 -5.46 -19.57 -8.81
N LEU A 38 -5.03 -19.00 -9.94
CA LEU A 38 -5.83 -18.99 -11.18
C LEU A 38 -6.12 -20.42 -11.69
N VAL A 39 -5.13 -21.32 -11.62
CA VAL A 39 -5.28 -22.73 -11.99
C VAL A 39 -6.22 -23.45 -11.02
N ARG A 40 -6.03 -23.26 -9.71
CA ARG A 40 -6.91 -23.84 -8.68
C ARG A 40 -8.37 -23.43 -8.86
N ARG A 41 -8.58 -22.17 -9.23
CA ARG A 41 -9.92 -21.61 -9.53
C ARG A 41 -10.43 -21.96 -10.92
N GLN A 42 -9.66 -22.72 -11.70
CA GLN A 42 -9.98 -23.14 -13.06
C GLN A 42 -10.39 -21.95 -13.95
N VAL A 43 -9.73 -20.81 -13.77
CA VAL A 43 -10.11 -19.56 -14.44
C VAL A 43 -10.11 -19.72 -15.97
N ALA A 44 -9.16 -20.49 -16.51
CA ALA A 44 -9.09 -20.78 -17.94
C ALA A 44 -10.28 -21.60 -18.50
N GLN A 45 -11.02 -22.30 -17.63
CA GLN A 45 -12.19 -23.11 -18.00
C GLN A 45 -13.52 -22.37 -17.73
N ALA A 46 -13.47 -21.18 -17.13
CA ALA A 46 -14.68 -20.41 -16.85
C ALA A 46 -15.33 -19.94 -18.15
N GLU A 47 -16.65 -20.11 -18.26
CA GLU A 47 -17.44 -19.66 -19.41
C GLU A 47 -17.38 -18.14 -19.59
N ARG A 48 -17.41 -17.39 -18.48
CA ARG A 48 -17.36 -15.93 -18.45
C ARG A 48 -16.36 -15.45 -17.40
N ILE A 49 -15.47 -14.55 -17.80
CA ILE A 49 -14.46 -13.94 -16.92
C ILE A 49 -14.64 -12.43 -16.95
N SER A 50 -14.70 -11.80 -15.77
CA SER A 50 -14.69 -10.34 -15.63
C SER A 50 -13.41 -9.93 -14.93
N ALA A 51 -12.70 -8.97 -15.53
CA ALA A 51 -11.43 -8.47 -15.04
C ALA A 51 -11.59 -6.98 -14.66
N LEU A 52 -11.82 -6.73 -13.38
CA LEU A 52 -12.07 -5.40 -12.83
C LEU A 52 -10.79 -4.82 -12.20
N ALA A 53 -10.38 -3.62 -12.60
CA ALA A 53 -9.22 -2.93 -12.04
C ALA A 53 -9.24 -1.41 -12.28
N ASP A 54 -8.28 -0.70 -11.71
CA ASP A 54 -8.06 0.76 -11.88
C ASP A 54 -7.43 1.14 -13.24
N GLY A 55 -7.33 0.22 -14.21
CA GLY A 55 -6.79 0.52 -15.53
C GLY A 55 -5.29 0.83 -15.59
N ALA A 56 -4.51 0.53 -14.55
CA ALA A 56 -3.05 0.63 -14.60
C ALA A 56 -2.45 -0.31 -15.68
N ARG A 57 -1.42 0.17 -16.40
CA ARG A 57 -0.82 -0.55 -17.54
C ARG A 57 -0.31 -1.94 -17.17
N TRP A 58 0.30 -2.09 -16.01
CA TRP A 58 0.82 -3.39 -15.57
C TRP A 58 -0.30 -4.39 -15.28
N ILE A 59 -1.47 -3.93 -14.80
CA ILE A 59 -2.64 -4.78 -14.59
C ILE A 59 -3.25 -5.22 -15.92
N GLN A 60 -3.25 -4.33 -16.93
CA GLN A 60 -3.67 -4.71 -18.28
C GLN A 60 -2.77 -5.83 -18.83
N ARG A 61 -1.44 -5.72 -18.63
CA ARG A 61 -0.49 -6.77 -18.96
C ARG A 61 -0.75 -8.06 -18.17
N PHE A 62 -1.12 -7.95 -16.89
CA PHE A 62 -1.54 -9.12 -16.10
C PHE A 62 -2.73 -9.83 -16.74
N PHE A 63 -3.77 -9.09 -17.16
CA PHE A 63 -4.93 -9.68 -17.84
C PHE A 63 -4.59 -10.25 -19.21
N ASP A 64 -3.71 -9.61 -19.99
CA ASP A 64 -3.24 -10.15 -21.28
C ASP A 64 -2.64 -11.56 -21.12
N ASN A 65 -1.88 -11.78 -20.05
CA ASN A 65 -1.16 -13.04 -19.81
C ASN A 65 -2.01 -14.11 -19.10
N THR A 66 -2.97 -13.71 -18.27
CA THR A 66 -3.73 -14.64 -17.41
C THR A 66 -5.13 -14.92 -17.89
N THR A 67 -5.79 -13.89 -18.45
CA THR A 67 -7.21 -13.88 -18.75
C THR A 67 -7.50 -13.06 -20.02
N PRO A 68 -6.86 -13.40 -21.17
CA PRO A 68 -6.96 -12.58 -22.39
C PRO A 68 -8.38 -12.46 -22.94
N LYS A 69 -9.26 -13.41 -22.63
CA LYS A 69 -10.68 -13.44 -23.05
C LYS A 69 -11.63 -12.74 -22.06
N ALA A 70 -11.13 -12.14 -20.98
CA ALA A 70 -11.98 -11.51 -19.98
C ALA A 70 -12.60 -10.20 -20.48
N THR A 71 -13.86 -9.97 -20.08
CA THR A 71 -14.46 -8.63 -20.14
C THR A 71 -13.73 -7.73 -19.15
N ARG A 72 -12.94 -6.78 -19.66
CA ARG A 72 -12.18 -5.83 -18.85
C ARG A 72 -13.03 -4.63 -18.48
N ILE A 73 -13.02 -4.28 -17.21
CA ILE A 73 -13.87 -3.24 -16.65
C ILE A 73 -13.01 -2.33 -15.80
N LEU A 74 -13.04 -1.03 -16.12
CA LEU A 74 -12.43 -0.02 -15.28
C LEU A 74 -13.29 0.16 -14.02
N ASP A 75 -12.68 0.20 -12.84
CA ASP A 75 -13.42 0.46 -11.62
C ASP A 75 -14.22 1.79 -11.70
N PHE A 76 -15.52 1.72 -11.43
CA PHE A 76 -16.42 2.87 -11.55
C PHE A 76 -16.10 3.99 -10.55
N ALA A 77 -15.71 3.65 -9.31
CA ALA A 77 -15.36 4.67 -8.33
C ALA A 77 -14.07 5.40 -8.74
N HIS A 78 -13.10 4.66 -9.29
CA HIS A 78 -11.88 5.21 -9.86
C HIS A 78 -12.17 6.14 -11.06
N ALA A 79 -13.01 5.70 -12.00
CA ALA A 79 -13.41 6.53 -13.13
C ALA A 79 -14.17 7.81 -12.69
N ALA A 80 -15.07 7.68 -11.71
CA ALA A 80 -15.76 8.83 -11.11
C ALA A 80 -14.79 9.78 -10.39
N GLY A 81 -13.69 9.27 -9.82
CA GLY A 81 -12.65 10.10 -9.22
C GLY A 81 -12.02 11.09 -10.21
N TYR A 82 -11.83 10.70 -11.47
CA TYR A 82 -11.37 11.61 -12.53
C TYR A 82 -12.39 12.71 -12.84
N LEU A 83 -13.69 12.39 -12.81
CA LEU A 83 -14.74 13.40 -12.98
C LEU A 83 -14.72 14.40 -11.82
N ALA A 84 -14.60 13.93 -10.58
CA ALA A 84 -14.52 14.81 -9.41
C ALA A 84 -13.31 15.75 -9.49
N GLN A 85 -12.13 15.23 -9.83
CA GLN A 85 -10.91 16.03 -9.99
C GLN A 85 -11.05 17.08 -11.10
N ALA A 86 -11.65 16.73 -12.24
CA ALA A 86 -11.87 17.67 -13.33
C ALA A 86 -12.85 18.79 -12.93
N ALA A 87 -13.93 18.46 -12.20
CA ALA A 87 -14.88 19.42 -11.70
C ALA A 87 -14.24 20.39 -10.69
N GLU A 88 -13.49 19.88 -9.73
CA GLU A 88 -12.76 20.66 -8.73
C GLU A 88 -11.73 21.61 -9.38
N ALA A 89 -11.00 21.11 -10.37
CA ALA A 89 -10.02 21.90 -11.10
C ALA A 89 -10.66 23.06 -11.90
N PHE A 90 -11.86 22.86 -12.45
CA PHE A 90 -12.53 23.90 -13.24
C PHE A 90 -13.26 24.94 -12.38
N TRP A 91 -13.95 24.49 -11.32
CA TRP A 91 -14.80 25.34 -10.48
C TRP A 91 -14.25 25.45 -9.06
N PRO A 92 -13.04 25.98 -8.83
CA PRO A 92 -12.49 26.13 -7.49
C PRO A 92 -13.47 26.90 -6.60
N GLU A 93 -13.70 26.43 -5.37
CA GLU A 93 -14.55 27.07 -4.36
C GLU A 93 -16.05 27.18 -4.73
N GLN A 94 -16.47 26.68 -5.89
CA GLN A 94 -17.85 26.71 -6.35
C GLN A 94 -18.51 25.33 -6.17
N ALA A 95 -18.66 24.90 -4.91
CA ALA A 95 -19.12 23.56 -4.55
C ALA A 95 -20.45 23.15 -5.23
N SER A 96 -21.40 24.08 -5.42
CA SER A 96 -22.67 23.80 -6.09
C SER A 96 -22.48 23.44 -7.57
N ALA A 97 -21.63 24.17 -8.30
CA ALA A 97 -21.34 23.90 -9.71
C ALA A 97 -20.54 22.60 -9.88
N GLN A 98 -19.56 22.36 -8.99
CA GLN A 98 -18.81 21.10 -8.95
C GLN A 98 -19.74 19.90 -8.78
N GLU A 99 -20.61 19.93 -7.77
CA GLU A 99 -21.53 18.84 -7.46
C GLU A 99 -22.54 18.62 -8.58
N ALA A 100 -23.14 19.67 -9.12
CA ALA A 100 -24.12 19.57 -10.19
C ALA A 100 -23.52 18.91 -11.45
N TRP A 101 -22.33 19.34 -11.86
CA TRP A 101 -21.64 18.74 -13.01
C TRP A 101 -21.22 17.29 -12.71
N PHE A 102 -20.62 17.05 -11.55
CA PHE A 102 -20.18 15.71 -11.14
C PHE A 102 -21.33 14.71 -11.12
N VAL A 103 -22.46 15.06 -10.50
CA VAL A 103 -23.65 14.20 -10.42
C VAL A 103 -24.18 13.87 -11.82
N ALA A 104 -24.30 14.87 -12.69
CA ALA A 104 -24.77 14.68 -14.06
C ALA A 104 -23.84 13.75 -14.85
N GLN A 105 -22.53 14.02 -14.87
CA GLN A 105 -21.56 13.21 -15.61
C GLN A 105 -21.39 11.82 -15.03
N ARG A 106 -21.43 11.67 -13.70
CA ARG A 106 -21.37 10.37 -13.05
C ARG A 106 -22.60 9.52 -13.36
N HIS A 107 -23.78 10.12 -13.46
CA HIS A 107 -25.00 9.43 -13.86
C HIS A 107 -24.93 8.98 -15.33
N GLU A 108 -24.52 9.87 -16.24
CA GLU A 108 -24.34 9.57 -17.66
C GLU A 108 -23.28 8.48 -17.85
N LEU A 109 -22.15 8.55 -17.12
CA LEU A 109 -21.11 7.54 -17.18
C LEU A 109 -21.64 6.16 -16.78
N LYS A 110 -22.46 6.10 -15.72
CA LYS A 110 -22.96 4.84 -15.17
C LYS A 110 -24.04 4.20 -16.02
N THR A 111 -24.98 5.00 -16.52
CA THR A 111 -26.25 4.52 -17.08
C THR A 111 -26.48 4.87 -18.53
N GLY A 112 -25.76 5.88 -19.04
CA GLY A 112 -25.88 6.40 -20.40
C GLY A 112 -24.71 5.98 -21.29
N ASN A 113 -24.26 6.92 -22.12
CA ASN A 113 -23.22 6.73 -23.11
C ASN A 113 -21.90 7.37 -22.64
N PRO A 114 -20.84 6.59 -22.37
CA PRO A 114 -19.54 7.12 -21.92
C PRO A 114 -18.89 8.08 -22.93
N ALA A 115 -19.22 8.00 -24.22
CA ALA A 115 -18.73 8.94 -25.22
C ALA A 115 -19.24 10.38 -24.96
N GLN A 116 -20.44 10.54 -24.40
CA GLN A 116 -20.97 11.85 -24.01
C GLN A 116 -20.16 12.46 -22.85
N VAL A 117 -19.74 11.63 -21.89
CA VAL A 117 -18.90 12.07 -20.77
C VAL A 117 -17.51 12.49 -21.25
N ILE A 118 -16.91 11.73 -22.18
CA ILE A 118 -15.63 12.11 -22.80
C ILE A 118 -15.78 13.42 -23.56
N ALA A 119 -16.86 13.60 -24.33
CA ALA A 119 -17.14 14.85 -25.01
C ALA A 119 -17.32 16.02 -24.02
N ALA A 120 -18.01 15.82 -22.91
CA ALA A 120 -18.19 16.83 -21.87
C ALA A 120 -16.86 17.22 -21.22
N LEU A 121 -15.98 16.26 -20.93
CA LEU A 121 -14.62 16.53 -20.45
C LEU A 121 -13.78 17.31 -21.47
N HIS A 122 -13.92 16.98 -22.76
CA HIS A 122 -13.26 17.73 -23.83
C HIS A 122 -13.76 19.19 -23.88
N GLN A 123 -15.07 19.41 -23.81
CA GLN A 123 -15.64 20.76 -23.74
C GLN A 123 -15.18 21.53 -22.48
N LEU A 124 -15.10 20.84 -21.34
CA LEU A 124 -14.56 21.42 -20.11
C LEU A 124 -13.10 21.84 -20.27
N SER A 125 -12.29 21.04 -20.97
CA SER A 125 -10.90 21.36 -21.28
C SER A 125 -10.77 22.58 -22.19
N LEU A 126 -11.65 22.73 -23.19
CA LEU A 126 -11.66 23.90 -24.06
C LEU A 126 -12.06 25.16 -23.29
N ALA A 127 -13.13 25.08 -22.49
CA ALA A 127 -13.56 26.19 -21.65
C ALA A 127 -12.49 26.60 -20.61
N ALA A 128 -11.70 25.64 -20.11
CA ALA A 128 -10.61 25.93 -19.18
C ALA A 128 -9.48 26.73 -19.85
N HIS A 129 -9.25 26.46 -21.13
CA HIS A 129 -8.31 27.21 -21.96
C HIS A 129 -8.84 28.63 -22.24
N ASP A 130 -10.10 28.75 -22.66
CA ASP A 130 -10.74 30.03 -22.97
C ASP A 130 -10.82 30.96 -21.76
N GLN A 131 -11.03 30.41 -20.55
CA GLN A 131 -11.02 31.14 -19.28
C GLN A 131 -9.61 31.39 -18.73
N ALA A 132 -8.56 30.98 -19.45
CA ALA A 132 -7.16 31.11 -19.04
C ALA A 132 -6.90 30.57 -17.62
N LEU A 133 -7.49 29.41 -17.27
CA LEU A 133 -7.25 28.78 -15.97
C LEU A 133 -5.75 28.46 -15.78
N PRO A 134 -5.25 28.39 -14.54
CA PRO A 134 -3.89 27.93 -14.25
C PRO A 134 -3.52 26.61 -14.95
N ALA A 135 -2.27 26.51 -15.43
CA ALA A 135 -1.81 25.39 -16.27
C ALA A 135 -1.84 24.02 -15.56
N ASP A 136 -1.68 23.98 -14.24
CA ASP A 136 -1.92 22.79 -13.41
C ASP A 136 -3.37 22.32 -13.47
N ARG A 137 -4.34 23.23 -13.40
CA ARG A 137 -5.78 22.89 -13.49
C ARG A 137 -6.17 22.42 -14.88
N GLN A 138 -5.69 23.10 -15.93
CA GLN A 138 -5.88 22.65 -17.32
C GLN A 138 -5.34 21.22 -17.50
N ARG A 139 -4.16 20.92 -16.93
CA ARG A 139 -3.57 19.57 -16.99
C ARG A 139 -4.41 18.51 -16.28
N VAL A 140 -5.03 18.82 -15.13
CA VAL A 140 -5.92 17.87 -14.43
C VAL A 140 -7.11 17.49 -15.31
N ILE A 141 -7.76 18.48 -15.93
CA ILE A 141 -8.93 18.26 -16.80
C ILE A 141 -8.53 17.45 -18.04
N ALA A 142 -7.43 17.84 -18.70
CA ALA A 142 -6.90 17.12 -19.86
C ALA A 142 -6.52 15.67 -19.50
N THR A 143 -5.92 15.46 -18.32
CA THR A 143 -5.58 14.11 -17.82
C THR A 143 -6.84 13.26 -17.63
N ALA A 144 -7.91 13.82 -17.05
CA ALA A 144 -9.17 13.10 -16.90
C ALA A 144 -9.79 12.72 -18.25
N HIS A 145 -9.81 13.65 -19.20
CA HIS A 145 -10.26 13.40 -20.57
C HIS A 145 -9.46 12.26 -21.23
N ASP A 146 -8.13 12.38 -21.29
CA ASP A 146 -7.27 11.44 -22.00
C ASP A 146 -7.29 10.06 -21.36
N TYR A 147 -7.33 10.02 -20.02
CA TYR A 147 -7.37 8.77 -19.26
C TYR A 147 -8.64 7.97 -19.55
N LEU A 148 -9.83 8.60 -19.51
CA LEU A 148 -11.10 7.93 -19.79
C LEU A 148 -11.27 7.64 -21.28
N LYS A 149 -10.83 8.54 -22.16
CA LYS A 149 -10.85 8.33 -23.62
C LYS A 149 -10.05 7.10 -24.03
N ALA A 150 -8.84 6.94 -23.50
CA ALA A 150 -7.99 5.77 -23.76
C ALA A 150 -8.62 4.46 -23.25
N ARG A 151 -9.61 4.54 -22.36
CA ARG A 151 -10.29 3.41 -21.71
C ARG A 151 -11.76 3.31 -22.09
N LEU A 152 -12.20 3.95 -23.18
CA LEU A 152 -13.60 3.90 -23.64
C LEU A 152 -14.17 2.46 -23.69
N PRO A 153 -13.44 1.44 -24.17
CA PRO A 153 -13.97 0.06 -24.17
C PRO A 153 -14.18 -0.52 -22.75
N LEU A 154 -13.47 -0.01 -21.73
CA LEU A 154 -13.50 -0.49 -20.34
C LEU A 154 -14.51 0.25 -19.45
N ILE A 155 -15.20 1.27 -19.96
CA ILE A 155 -16.16 2.10 -19.21
C ILE A 155 -17.59 1.99 -19.75
N GLN A 156 -17.91 0.90 -20.44
CA GLN A 156 -19.24 0.60 -20.98
C GLN A 156 -20.21 0.13 -19.86
N TYR A 157 -20.33 0.91 -18.79
CA TYR A 157 -20.98 0.50 -17.54
C TYR A 157 -22.44 0.09 -17.72
N ALA A 158 -23.21 0.83 -18.52
CA ALA A 158 -24.60 0.48 -18.80
C ALA A 158 -24.73 -0.91 -19.45
N GLN A 159 -23.81 -1.25 -20.35
CA GLN A 159 -23.77 -2.58 -20.99
C GLN A 159 -23.30 -3.65 -20.00
N PHE A 160 -22.23 -3.38 -19.24
CA PHE A 160 -21.74 -4.30 -18.22
C PHE A 160 -22.81 -4.65 -17.19
N GLN A 161 -23.59 -3.67 -16.74
CA GLN A 161 -24.70 -3.91 -15.81
C GLN A 161 -25.81 -4.76 -16.45
N LYS A 162 -26.18 -4.51 -17.71
CA LYS A 162 -27.17 -5.33 -18.45
C LYS A 162 -26.73 -6.79 -18.59
N GLU A 163 -25.42 -7.00 -18.78
CA GLU A 163 -24.82 -8.34 -18.89
C GLU A 163 -24.55 -9.00 -17.54
N GLY A 164 -24.81 -8.32 -16.42
CA GLY A 164 -24.61 -8.84 -15.06
C GLY A 164 -23.15 -8.81 -14.57
N HIS A 165 -22.29 -7.99 -15.19
CA HIS A 165 -20.91 -7.80 -14.76
C HIS A 165 -20.81 -6.87 -13.53
N PRO A 166 -19.88 -7.13 -12.59
CA PRO A 166 -19.56 -6.17 -11.54
C PRO A 166 -18.83 -4.96 -12.12
N ILE A 167 -19.15 -3.76 -11.62
CA ILE A 167 -18.55 -2.49 -12.08
C ILE A 167 -17.70 -1.80 -11.01
N GLY A 168 -17.60 -2.37 -9.81
CA GLY A 168 -16.97 -1.73 -8.64
C GLY A 168 -16.08 -2.67 -7.85
N SER A 169 -14.97 -2.15 -7.31
CA SER A 169 -13.88 -2.85 -6.63
C SER A 169 -14.17 -3.23 -5.19
N GLY A 170 -15.42 -3.13 -4.74
CA GLY A 170 -15.81 -3.39 -3.35
C GLY A 170 -15.37 -4.77 -2.83
N ALA A 171 -15.41 -5.80 -3.68
CA ALA A 171 -14.93 -7.13 -3.31
C ALA A 171 -13.41 -7.16 -3.07
N SER A 172 -12.61 -6.53 -3.95
CA SER A 172 -11.15 -6.43 -3.79
C SER A 172 -10.74 -5.49 -2.65
N GLU A 173 -11.49 -4.42 -2.39
CA GLU A 173 -11.23 -3.52 -1.26
C GLU A 173 -11.51 -4.21 0.08
N SER A 174 -12.63 -4.93 0.17
CA SER A 174 -12.93 -5.78 1.33
C SER A 174 -11.88 -6.88 1.50
N ALA A 175 -11.39 -7.48 0.42
CA ALA A 175 -10.29 -8.43 0.46
C ALA A 175 -9.01 -7.80 1.01
N ASN A 176 -8.65 -6.59 0.55
CA ASN A 176 -7.47 -5.87 1.04
C ASN A 176 -7.59 -5.59 2.54
N LYS A 177 -8.76 -5.14 3.01
CA LYS A 177 -9.04 -4.94 4.44
C LYS A 177 -8.86 -6.22 5.25
N LEU A 178 -9.39 -7.34 4.74
CA LEU A 178 -9.37 -8.64 5.41
C LEU A 178 -7.98 -9.27 5.45
N VAL A 179 -7.28 -9.28 4.31
CA VAL A 179 -6.04 -10.05 4.10
C VAL A 179 -4.79 -9.24 4.42
N VAL A 180 -4.79 -7.95 4.10
CA VAL A 180 -3.61 -7.08 4.22
C VAL A 180 -3.75 -6.17 5.43
N GLU A 181 -4.74 -5.26 5.42
CA GLU A 181 -4.80 -4.17 6.38
C GLU A 181 -4.95 -4.66 7.81
N ARG A 182 -5.80 -5.66 8.07
CA ARG A 182 -6.05 -6.19 9.41
C ARG A 182 -4.79 -6.58 10.20
N ARG A 183 -3.70 -6.94 9.52
CA ARG A 183 -2.44 -7.33 10.17
C ARG A 183 -1.26 -6.44 9.81
N LEU A 184 -1.31 -5.72 8.70
CA LEU A 184 -0.17 -4.93 8.21
C LEU A 184 -0.40 -3.41 8.31
N LYS A 185 -1.63 -2.97 8.62
CA LYS A 185 -2.00 -1.55 8.71
C LYS A 185 -2.73 -1.31 10.03
N GLY A 186 -2.07 -0.65 10.96
CA GLY A 186 -2.60 -0.29 12.26
C GLY A 186 -1.67 0.66 13.01
N ALA A 187 -2.18 1.29 14.06
CA ALA A 187 -1.37 2.15 14.90
C ALA A 187 -0.16 1.37 15.42
N GLU A 188 1.02 2.00 15.36
CA GLU A 188 2.30 1.46 15.86
C GLU A 188 2.81 0.18 15.16
N MET A 189 2.16 -0.27 14.08
CA MET A 189 2.62 -1.42 13.31
C MET A 189 3.81 -1.03 12.41
N GLN A 190 5.01 -1.49 12.79
CA GLN A 190 6.22 -1.36 11.97
C GLN A 190 6.62 -2.71 11.40
N TRP A 191 6.88 -2.76 10.10
CA TRP A 191 7.22 -3.98 9.39
C TRP A 191 8.53 -3.81 8.62
N ASP A 192 9.46 -4.74 8.83
CA ASP A 192 10.52 -4.97 7.87
C ASP A 192 9.89 -5.55 6.58
N ARG A 193 10.30 -5.04 5.41
CA ARG A 193 9.83 -5.52 4.10
C ARG A 193 10.01 -7.03 3.95
N ALA A 194 11.08 -7.61 4.50
CA ALA A 194 11.32 -9.06 4.46
C ALA A 194 10.22 -9.87 5.17
N ASN A 195 9.54 -9.27 6.16
CA ASN A 195 8.51 -9.93 6.96
C ASN A 195 7.08 -9.78 6.39
N VAL A 196 6.89 -8.92 5.39
CA VAL A 196 5.56 -8.67 4.79
C VAL A 196 5.03 -9.92 4.09
N ASN A 197 5.80 -10.55 3.20
CA ASN A 197 5.35 -11.72 2.45
C ASN A 197 5.09 -12.98 3.31
N PRO A 198 5.93 -13.28 4.33
CA PRO A 198 5.59 -14.30 5.32
C PRO A 198 4.25 -14.02 6.02
N MET A 199 4.00 -12.78 6.45
CA MET A 199 2.72 -12.42 7.07
C MET A 199 1.55 -12.56 6.09
N LEU A 200 1.69 -12.06 4.86
CA LEU A 200 0.69 -12.23 3.80
C LEU A 200 0.40 -13.69 3.48
N THR A 201 1.39 -14.58 3.58
CA THR A 201 1.19 -16.02 3.38
C THR A 201 0.27 -16.58 4.46
N LEU A 202 0.47 -16.21 5.72
CA LEU A 202 -0.38 -16.64 6.83
C LEU A 202 -1.80 -16.06 6.72
N THR A 203 -1.94 -14.77 6.40
CA THR A 203 -3.27 -14.14 6.28
C THR A 203 -4.05 -14.66 5.08
N ASN A 204 -3.39 -14.86 3.92
CA ASN A 204 -4.02 -15.53 2.78
C ASN A 204 -4.46 -16.94 3.15
N THR A 205 -3.60 -17.71 3.82
CA THR A 205 -3.93 -19.08 4.24
C THR A 205 -5.17 -19.12 5.12
N ALA A 206 -5.25 -18.23 6.11
CA ALA A 206 -6.40 -18.12 6.99
C ALA A 206 -7.67 -17.66 6.24
N ALA A 207 -7.57 -16.59 5.43
CA ALA A 207 -8.70 -16.03 4.70
C ALA A 207 -9.28 -16.98 3.64
N ASN A 208 -8.45 -17.87 3.10
CA ASN A 208 -8.86 -18.90 2.15
C ASN A 208 -9.27 -20.24 2.82
N ALA A 209 -9.28 -20.32 4.15
CA ALA A 209 -9.52 -21.55 4.92
C ALA A 209 -8.56 -22.72 4.56
N ARG A 210 -7.30 -22.40 4.25
CA ARG A 210 -6.27 -23.36 3.80
C ARG A 210 -5.20 -23.68 4.85
N TRP A 211 -5.49 -23.45 6.14
CA TRP A 211 -4.51 -23.62 7.22
C TRP A 211 -3.89 -25.01 7.25
N ALA A 212 -4.72 -26.05 7.18
CA ALA A 212 -4.25 -27.44 7.21
C ALA A 212 -3.35 -27.81 6.02
N GLU A 213 -3.55 -27.17 4.86
CA GLU A 213 -2.75 -27.41 3.65
C GLU A 213 -1.37 -26.74 3.75
N VAL A 214 -1.33 -25.48 4.18
CA VAL A 214 -0.12 -24.64 4.07
C VAL A 214 0.75 -24.69 5.34
N TRP A 215 0.12 -24.81 6.52
CA TRP A 215 0.82 -24.71 7.80
C TRP A 215 1.94 -25.75 8.01
N PRO A 216 1.78 -27.04 7.65
CA PRO A 216 2.84 -28.02 7.86
C PRO A 216 4.17 -27.63 7.20
N ALA A 217 4.11 -27.22 5.92
CA ALA A 217 5.28 -26.77 5.17
C ALA A 217 5.85 -25.46 5.72
N ALA A 218 4.99 -24.48 6.00
CA ALA A 218 5.40 -23.19 6.55
C ALA A 218 6.08 -23.34 7.93
N ALA A 219 5.54 -24.20 8.80
CA ALA A 219 6.11 -24.47 10.11
C ALA A 219 7.45 -25.22 10.01
N GLN A 220 7.59 -26.16 9.07
CA GLN A 220 8.86 -26.83 8.82
C GLN A 220 9.94 -25.85 8.36
N GLN A 221 9.60 -24.95 7.42
CA GLN A 221 10.51 -23.92 6.94
C GLN A 221 10.92 -22.96 8.05
N GLN A 222 9.96 -22.48 8.85
CA GLN A 222 10.26 -21.60 9.99
C GLN A 222 11.21 -22.27 11.01
N ARG A 223 11.03 -23.57 11.28
CA ARG A 223 11.93 -24.34 12.15
C ARG A 223 13.33 -24.45 11.56
N ALA A 224 13.44 -24.69 10.25
CA ALA A 224 14.72 -24.74 9.54
C ALA A 224 15.44 -23.39 9.61
N ASP A 225 14.75 -22.28 9.31
CA ASP A 225 15.31 -20.93 9.35
C ASP A 225 15.75 -20.53 10.77
N ARG A 226 14.99 -20.94 11.80
CA ARG A 226 15.39 -20.74 13.20
C ARG A 226 16.66 -21.53 13.52
N ARG A 227 16.75 -22.79 13.09
CA ARG A 227 17.95 -23.60 13.29
C ARG A 227 19.15 -22.98 12.60
N GLN A 228 19.01 -22.53 11.36
CA GLN A 228 20.10 -21.89 10.61
C GLN A 228 20.58 -20.62 11.30
N ARG A 229 19.68 -19.71 11.71
CA ARG A 229 20.06 -18.49 12.46
C ARG A 229 20.81 -18.78 13.75
N LEU A 230 20.45 -19.86 14.45
CA LEU A 230 21.20 -20.28 15.64
C LEU A 230 22.61 -20.72 15.27
N LEU A 231 22.76 -21.53 14.22
CA LEU A 231 24.08 -21.96 13.73
C LEU A 231 24.92 -20.76 13.28
N ASP A 232 24.36 -19.82 12.53
CA ASP A 232 25.06 -18.62 12.08
C ASP A 232 25.52 -17.77 13.27
N ARG A 233 24.67 -17.60 14.29
CA ARG A 233 25.04 -16.88 15.52
C ARG A 233 26.16 -17.57 16.29
N HIS A 234 26.19 -18.90 16.31
CA HIS A 234 27.26 -19.68 16.95
C HIS A 234 28.55 -19.73 16.11
N ALA A 235 28.46 -19.48 14.80
CA ALA A 235 29.62 -19.40 13.91
C ALA A 235 30.29 -18.02 13.91
N LEU A 236 29.64 -16.97 14.44
CA LEU A 236 30.27 -15.67 14.63
C LEU A 236 31.38 -15.76 15.68
N PRO A 237 32.57 -15.20 15.43
CA PRO A 237 33.60 -15.08 16.46
C PRO A 237 33.04 -14.31 17.66
N PRO A 238 33.46 -14.63 18.90
CA PRO A 238 33.03 -13.87 20.07
C PRO A 238 33.34 -12.39 19.86
N PRO A 239 32.48 -11.48 20.36
CA PRO A 239 32.76 -10.05 20.28
C PRO A 239 34.13 -9.78 20.90
N GLU A 240 34.94 -8.93 20.27
CA GLU A 240 36.21 -8.52 20.84
C GLU A 240 35.97 -7.98 22.25
N PRO A 241 36.78 -8.37 23.25
CA PRO A 241 36.65 -7.82 24.59
C PRO A 241 36.77 -6.30 24.52
N PRO A 242 36.00 -5.55 25.32
CA PRO A 242 36.14 -4.10 25.36
C PRO A 242 37.60 -3.74 25.70
N PRO A 243 38.14 -2.66 25.12
CA PRO A 243 39.50 -2.23 25.43
C PRO A 243 39.64 -2.05 26.95
N PRO A 244 40.79 -2.39 27.53
CA PRO A 244 41.00 -2.20 28.96
C PRO A 244 40.76 -0.73 29.33
N PRO A 245 40.20 -0.45 30.51
CA PRO A 245 40.00 0.93 30.94
C PRO A 245 41.34 1.67 30.90
N PRO A 246 41.34 2.97 30.52
CA PRO A 246 42.58 3.75 30.53
C PRO A 246 43.21 3.67 31.92
N PRO A 247 44.55 3.59 32.01
CA PRO A 247 45.22 3.58 33.30
C PRO A 247 44.81 4.83 34.10
N PRO A 248 44.62 4.71 35.43
CA PRO A 248 44.21 5.84 36.24
C PRO A 248 45.22 6.98 36.06
N GLU A 249 44.69 8.15 35.70
CA GLU A 249 45.48 9.37 35.56
C GLU A 249 46.15 9.64 36.91
N LYS A 250 47.48 9.53 36.96
CA LYS A 250 48.26 9.81 38.17
C LYS A 250 48.23 11.31 38.43
N ALA A 251 47.14 11.82 39.00
CA ALA A 251 47.17 13.14 39.62
C ALA A 251 48.24 13.11 40.73
N PRO A 252 49.19 14.07 40.76
CA PRO A 252 50.20 14.08 41.81
C PRO A 252 49.51 14.19 43.17
N TYR A 253 49.76 13.20 44.03
CA TYR A 253 49.21 13.15 45.38
C TYR A 253 49.54 14.45 46.13
N ARG A 254 48.51 15.23 46.48
CA ARG A 254 48.64 16.35 47.41
C ARG A 254 48.21 15.85 48.80
N PRO A 255 49.14 15.78 49.77
CA PRO A 255 48.78 15.42 51.14
C PRO A 255 47.78 16.43 51.72
N ALA A 256 46.85 15.94 52.55
CA ALA A 256 45.86 16.76 53.25
C ALA A 256 46.52 17.88 54.10
N LYS A 257 45.79 18.97 54.38
CA LYS A 257 46.34 20.18 55.04
C LYS A 257 46.93 19.92 56.44
N ASP A 258 46.46 18.87 57.10
CA ASP A 258 46.85 18.41 58.43
C ASP A 258 47.99 17.37 58.41
N HIS A 259 48.48 17.00 57.22
CA HIS A 259 49.58 16.07 57.06
C HIS A 259 50.85 16.59 57.78
N PRO A 260 51.55 15.75 58.56
CA PRO A 260 52.62 16.19 59.46
C PRO A 260 53.77 16.95 58.76
N TRP A 261 53.97 16.74 57.46
CA TRP A 261 54.98 17.41 56.63
C TRP A 261 54.60 18.84 56.17
N ARG A 262 53.36 19.28 56.44
CA ARG A 262 52.88 20.66 56.22
C ARG A 262 52.84 21.49 57.51
N ARG A 263 53.17 20.91 58.68
CA ARG A 263 53.31 21.66 59.93
C ARG A 263 54.63 22.44 59.91
N SER A 264 54.53 23.77 59.94
CA SER A 264 55.68 24.66 59.97
C SER A 264 56.50 24.45 61.26
N PHE A 265 57.63 23.75 61.17
CA PHE A 265 58.64 23.69 62.24
C PHE A 265 59.58 24.90 62.09
N MET A 266 59.09 26.07 62.43
CA MET A 266 59.91 27.25 62.69
C MET A 266 59.46 27.85 64.03
N PRO A 267 60.17 27.57 65.15
CA PRO A 267 60.04 28.41 66.33
C PRO A 267 60.67 29.78 66.05
N ALA A 268 59.91 30.82 66.37
CA ALA A 268 60.35 32.21 66.37
C ALA A 268 61.63 32.39 67.21
N SER A 269 62.53 33.23 66.69
CA SER A 269 63.77 33.68 67.32
C SER A 269 63.59 34.14 68.77
N ARG A 270 64.43 33.63 69.69
CA ARG A 270 64.70 34.30 70.98
C ARG A 270 66.05 35.00 70.91
N ALA A 271 66.01 36.33 71.03
CA ALA A 271 67.16 37.17 71.35
C ALA A 271 67.41 37.16 72.87
N ARG A 272 68.69 37.08 73.29
CA ARG A 272 69.30 37.52 74.57
C ARG A 272 70.82 37.57 74.31
N GLN A 273 71.49 38.72 74.25
CA GLN A 273 71.86 39.74 75.27
C GLN A 273 73.33 39.59 75.68
N ALA A 274 74.00 40.75 75.71
CA ALA A 274 75.43 40.98 75.76
C ALA A 274 76.09 40.74 77.13
N ALA A 275 77.39 40.42 77.06
CA ALA A 275 78.44 41.04 77.86
C ALA A 275 79.66 41.23 76.94
#